data_AF-A0A087DQQ2-F1
#
_entry.id   AF-A0A087DQQ2-F1
#
_cell.length_a   1.000
_cell.length_b   1.000
_cell.length_c   1.000
_cell.angle_alpha   90.00
_cell.angle_beta   90.00
_cell.angle_gamma   90.00
#
_symmetry.space_group_name_H-M   'P 1'
#
loop_
_entity.id
_entity.type
_entity.pdbx_description
1 polymer ?
#
loop_
_entity_poly.entity_id
_entity_poly.type
_entity_poly.pdbx_seq_one_letter_code
_entity_poly.pdbx_strand_id
1 'polypeptide(L)'
;MATSALEECFRERARAVLASQGMTVSAYAERTGQTFDMAQKRLSGKIRFSITDLARFAEVTGYKPSELLDDAFVLKPSSALAGKGVE
;
A
#
# COMPACT_ATOMS: atom_id res chain seq x y z
N MET A 1 -20.88 -7.86 3.12
CA MET A 1 -20.38 -7.54 1.77
C MET A 1 -19.25 -8.49 1.47
N ALA A 2 -19.35 -9.31 0.43
CA ALA A 2 -18.24 -10.17 0.03
C ALA A 2 -17.09 -9.30 -0.48
N THR A 3 -15.93 -9.42 0.14
CA THR A 3 -14.65 -8.91 -0.38
C THR A 3 -14.11 -9.93 -1.36
N SER A 4 -13.65 -9.47 -2.52
CA SER A 4 -13.00 -10.35 -3.49
C SER A 4 -11.66 -10.86 -2.93
N ALA A 5 -11.27 -12.09 -3.27
CA ALA A 5 -9.98 -12.66 -2.85
C ALA A 5 -8.79 -11.76 -3.24
N LEU A 6 -8.92 -11.04 -4.36
CA LEU A 6 -7.94 -10.07 -4.83
C LEU A 6 -7.83 -8.84 -3.92
N GLU A 7 -8.96 -8.27 -3.48
CA GLU A 7 -8.96 -7.13 -2.54
C GLU A 7 -8.38 -7.51 -1.18
N GLU A 8 -8.66 -8.74 -0.71
CA GLU A 8 -8.09 -9.27 0.53
C GLU A 8 -6.57 -9.41 0.42
N CYS A 9 -6.10 -10.05 -0.65
CA CYS A 9 -4.68 -10.23 -0.93
C CYS A 9 -3.95 -8.88 -1.02
N PHE A 10 -4.52 -7.92 -1.76
CA PHE A 10 -3.96 -6.58 -1.86
C PHE A 10 -3.87 -5.88 -0.50
N ARG A 11 -4.90 -5.99 0.34
CA ARG A 11 -4.93 -5.39 1.68
C ARG A 11 -3.84 -5.96 2.58
N GLU A 12 -3.65 -7.29 2.57
CA GLU A 12 -2.58 -7.94 3.34
C GLU A 12 -1.21 -7.46 2.88
N ARG A 13 -1.00 -7.39 1.56
CA ARG A 13 0.23 -6.86 0.97
C ARG A 13 0.45 -5.40 1.31
N ALA A 14 -0.58 -4.56 1.23
CA ALA A 14 -0.48 -3.15 1.56
C ALA A 14 -0.02 -2.94 3.01
N ARG A 15 -0.55 -3.73 3.96
CA ARG A 15 -0.09 -3.71 5.36
C ARG A 15 1.36 -4.17 5.47
N ALA A 16 1.74 -5.25 4.78
CA ALA A 16 3.10 -5.76 4.79
C ALA A 16 4.11 -4.77 4.20
N VAL A 17 3.76 -4.07 3.10
CA VAL A 17 4.58 -3.01 2.51
C VAL A 17 4.78 -1.86 3.50
N LEU A 18 3.70 -1.35 4.10
CA LEU A 18 3.78 -0.27 5.06
C LEU A 18 4.65 -0.65 6.27
N ALA A 19 4.47 -1.87 6.80
CA ALA A 19 5.29 -2.39 7.89
C ALA A 19 6.77 -2.53 7.48
N SER A 20 7.05 -3.08 6.29
CA SER A 20 8.41 -3.27 5.77
C SER A 20 9.13 -1.95 5.47
N GLN A 21 8.38 -0.87 5.21
CA GLN A 21 8.91 0.48 4.97
C GLN A 21 8.95 1.35 6.22
N GLY A 22 8.50 0.83 7.37
CA GLY A 22 8.33 1.62 8.59
C GLY A 22 7.34 2.78 8.42
N MET A 23 6.43 2.71 7.44
CA MET A 23 5.47 3.77 7.14
C MET A 23 4.23 3.59 8.02
N THR A 24 3.96 4.59 8.86
CA THR A 24 2.75 4.61 9.69
C THR A 24 1.50 4.87 8.85
N VAL A 25 0.34 4.42 9.33
CA VAL A 25 -0.95 4.68 8.67
C VAL A 25 -1.21 6.19 8.55
N SER A 26 -0.76 6.98 9.53
CA SER A 26 -0.85 8.45 9.50
C SER A 26 -0.01 9.04 8.36
N ALA A 27 1.26 8.64 8.25
CA ALA A 27 2.14 9.11 7.19
C ALA A 27 1.62 8.72 5.80
N TYR A 28 1.08 7.50 5.66
CA TYR A 28 0.41 7.07 4.44
C TYR A 28 -0.82 7.94 4.12
N ALA A 29 -1.66 8.22 5.12
CA ALA A 29 -2.85 9.05 4.95
C ALA A 29 -2.49 10.47 4.50
N GLU A 30 -1.48 11.08 5.11
CA GLU A 30 -0.95 12.40 4.73
C GLU A 30 -0.43 12.39 3.28
N ARG A 31 0.36 11.39 2.89
CA ARG A 31 0.93 11.27 1.53
C ARG A 31 -0.11 11.03 0.45
N THR A 32 -1.27 10.49 0.81
CA THR A 32 -2.37 10.21 -0.13
C THR A 32 -3.51 11.23 -0.05
N GLY A 33 -3.38 12.26 0.79
CA GLY A 33 -4.38 13.32 0.96
C GLY A 33 -5.71 12.83 1.55
N GLN A 34 -5.69 11.76 2.33
CA GLN A 34 -6.88 11.20 3.00
C GLN A 34 -6.78 11.33 4.52
N THR A 35 -7.91 11.19 5.21
CA THR A 35 -7.90 11.19 6.67
C THR A 35 -7.35 9.87 7.21
N PHE A 36 -6.78 9.92 8.42
CA PHE A 36 -6.31 8.72 9.13
C PHE A 36 -7.41 7.65 9.24
N ASP A 37 -8.63 8.05 9.59
CA ASP A 37 -9.79 7.15 9.69
C ASP A 37 -10.11 6.46 8.36
N MET A 38 -10.07 7.18 7.23
CA MET A 38 -10.27 6.59 5.91
C MET A 38 -9.16 5.59 5.56
N ALA A 39 -7.89 5.96 5.77
CA ALA A 39 -6.76 5.07 5.52
C ALA A 39 -6.85 3.80 6.38
N GLN A 40 -7.17 3.94 7.67
CA GLN A 40 -7.31 2.82 8.60
C GLN A 40 -8.48 1.92 8.22
N LYS A 41 -9.64 2.47 7.89
CA LYS A 41 -10.82 1.70 7.46
C LYS A 41 -10.55 0.94 6.17
N ARG A 42 -9.81 1.54 5.24
CA ARG A 42 -9.44 0.92 3.97
C ARG A 42 -8.44 -0.22 4.16
N LEU A 43 -7.38 0.01 4.93
CA LEU A 43 -6.45 -1.05 5.34
C LEU A 43 -7.12 -2.12 6.19
N SER A 44 -8.23 -1.81 6.88
CA SER A 44 -9.04 -2.77 7.67
C SER A 44 -10.07 -3.52 6.83
N GLY A 45 -10.28 -3.16 5.56
CA GLY A 45 -11.31 -3.77 4.71
C GLY A 45 -12.74 -3.26 4.95
N LYS A 46 -12.93 -2.24 5.78
CA LYS A 46 -14.23 -1.57 5.98
C LYS A 46 -14.60 -0.69 4.79
N ILE A 47 -13.61 -0.20 4.05
CA ILE A 47 -13.76 0.56 2.81
C ILE A 47 -13.07 -0.22 1.69
N ARG A 48 -13.72 -0.35 0.53
CA ARG A 48 -13.15 -0.98 -0.65
C ARG A 48 -11.99 -0.17 -1.23
N PHE A 49 -11.04 -0.86 -1.86
CA PHE A 49 -9.99 -0.21 -2.63
C PHE A 49 -10.46 0.03 -4.05
N SER A 50 -10.35 1.27 -4.51
CA SER A 50 -10.55 1.60 -5.92
C SER A 50 -9.23 1.42 -6.67
N ILE A 51 -9.29 1.31 -8.00
CA ILE A 51 -8.09 1.29 -8.86
C ILE A 51 -7.25 2.57 -8.66
N THR A 52 -7.89 3.72 -8.44
CA THR A 52 -7.21 4.98 -8.11
C THR A 52 -6.43 4.89 -6.81
N ASP A 53 -6.94 4.17 -5.81
CA ASP A 53 -6.27 3.99 -4.53
C ASP A 53 -5.07 3.06 -4.65
N LEU A 54 -5.19 2.00 -5.47
CA LEU A 54 -4.08 1.12 -5.84
C LEU A 54 -2.95 1.92 -6.51
N ALA A 55 -3.29 2.78 -7.47
CA ALA A 55 -2.32 3.61 -8.17
C ALA A 55 -1.60 4.57 -7.22
N ARG A 56 -2.33 5.28 -6.35
CA ARG A 56 -1.73 6.15 -5.34
C ARG A 56 -0.87 5.40 -4.34
N PHE A 57 -1.30 4.20 -3.92
CA PHE A 57 -0.52 3.36 -3.02
C PHE A 57 0.81 2.94 -3.67
N ALA A 58 0.76 2.51 -4.94
CA ALA A 58 1.92 2.21 -5.74
C ALA A 58 2.89 3.41 -5.84
N GLU A 59 2.39 4.61 -6.14
CA GLU A 59 3.21 5.83 -6.20
C GLU A 59 3.88 6.16 -4.86
N VAL A 60 3.15 6.04 -3.74
CA VAL A 60 3.67 6.37 -2.41
C VAL A 60 4.72 5.38 -1.92
N THR A 61 4.56 4.11 -2.28
CA THR A 61 5.39 3.00 -1.79
C THR A 61 6.48 2.60 -2.79
N GLY A 62 6.47 3.13 -4.01
CA GLY A 62 7.43 2.80 -5.07
C GLY A 62 7.23 1.43 -5.72
N TYR A 63 6.06 0.81 -5.51
CA TYR A 63 5.67 -0.42 -6.20
C TYR A 63 4.93 -0.12 -7.48
N LYS A 64 4.89 -1.06 -8.42
CA LYS A 64 3.95 -1.00 -9.54
C LYS A 64 2.60 -1.60 -9.12
N PRO A 65 1.47 -1.09 -9.65
CA PRO A 65 0.15 -1.67 -9.41
C PRO A 65 0.08 -3.16 -9.76
N SER A 66 0.79 -3.57 -10.82
CA SER A 66 0.90 -4.97 -11.23
C SER A 66 1.63 -5.82 -10.19
N GLU A 67 2.73 -5.35 -9.60
CA GLU A 67 3.48 -6.08 -8.56
C GLU A 67 2.63 -6.33 -7.30
N LEU A 68 1.70 -5.42 -7.01
CA LEU A 68 0.81 -5.52 -5.85
C LEU A 68 -0.34 -6.51 -6.06
N LEU A 69 -0.68 -6.83 -7.32
CA LEU A 69 -1.74 -7.76 -7.70
C LEU A 69 -1.22 -9.09 -8.28
N ASP A 70 0.09 -9.21 -8.51
CA ASP A 70 0.73 -10.41 -9.06
C ASP A 70 0.64 -11.61 -8.10
N ASP A 71 0.68 -12.84 -8.61
CA ASP A 71 0.67 -14.03 -7.73
C ASP A 71 1.95 -14.09 -6.87
N ALA A 72 3.09 -13.68 -7.44
CA ALA A 72 4.38 -13.63 -6.76
C ALA A 72 4.67 -12.23 -6.19
N PHE A 73 4.24 -11.98 -4.95
CA PHE A 73 4.51 -10.71 -4.26
C PHE A 73 5.84 -10.72 -3.51
N VAL A 74 6.71 -9.75 -3.80
CA VAL A 74 8.02 -9.59 -3.15
C VAL A 74 8.04 -8.30 -2.34
N LEU A 75 8.33 -8.42 -1.03
CA LEU A 75 8.57 -7.26 -0.17
C LEU A 75 9.95 -6.66 -0.46
N LYS A 76 9.96 -5.46 -1.04
CA LYS A 76 11.15 -4.64 -1.22
C LYS A 76 11.56 -4.04 0.12
N PRO A 77 12.83 -4.20 0.54
CA PRO A 77 13.32 -3.61 1.77
C PRO A 77 13.28 -2.08 1.68
N SER A 78 13.08 -1.40 2.81
CA SER A 78 13.01 0.07 2.87
C SER A 78 14.27 0.75 2.27
N SER A 79 15.44 0.09 2.36
CA SER A 79 16.69 0.55 1.73
C SER A 79 16.74 0.41 0.21
N ALA A 80 15.93 -0.47 -0.42
CA ALA A 80 15.88 -0.58 -1.88
C ALA A 80 15.20 0.63 -2.54
N LEU A 81 14.45 1.42 -1.77
CA LEU A 81 13.87 2.70 -2.19
C LEU A 81 14.78 3.90 -1.85
N ALA A 82 15.84 3.68 -1.07
CA ALA A 82 16.87 4.67 -0.75
C ALA A 82 17.90 4.85 -1.88
N GLY A 83 17.66 4.28 -3.08
CA GLY A 83 18.45 4.53 -4.29
C GLY A 83 18.21 5.90 -4.94
N LYS A 84 17.77 6.90 -4.15
CA LYS A 84 17.75 8.31 -4.55
C LYS A 84 18.47 9.13 -3.47
N GLY A 85 19.77 8.89 -3.36
CA GLY A 85 20.71 9.63 -2.53
C GLY A 85 21.98 8.81 -2.28
N VAL A 86 23.13 9.36 -2.69
CA VAL A 86 24.49 8.80 -2.68
C VAL A 86 24.70 7.87 -3.90
N GLU A 87 25.27 8.28 -5.05
CA GLU A 87 26.22 9.36 -5.41
C GLU A 87 25.91 9.90 -6.84
#